data_AF-Q5KT44-F1
#
_entry.id   AF-Q5KT44-F1
#
_cell.length_a   1.000
_cell.length_b   1.000
_cell.length_c   1.000
_cell.angle_alpha   90.00
_cell.angle_beta   90.00
_cell.angle_gamma   90.00
#
_symmetry.space_group_name_H-M   'P 1'
#
loop_
_entity.id
_entity.type
_entity.pdbx_description
1 polymer ?
#
loop_
_entity_poly.entity_id
_entity_poly.type
_entity_poly.pdbx_seq_one_letter_code
_entity_poly.pdbx_strand_id
1 'polypeptide(L)'
;MVGVSSLLIYLGSKSLPGMDWDLVKDKGNAYECGYSDLSELGCLYSLQFYVIGLSFMIFDLEVLLILPILVSLATLTHSILLAGGFLGFILVLLFLEIKVGVLDW
;
A
#
# COMPACT_ATOMS: atom_id res chain seq x y z
N MET A 1 11.47 34.43 -25.93
CA MET A 1 10.42 33.39 -25.76
C MET A 1 9.28 33.85 -24.84
N VAL A 2 9.55 34.56 -23.73
CA VAL A 2 8.49 35.08 -22.82
C VAL A 2 7.55 36.09 -23.50
N GLY A 3 8.08 37.03 -24.30
CA GLY A 3 7.27 38.11 -24.91
C GLY A 3 6.22 37.66 -25.95
N VAL A 4 6.45 36.53 -26.64
CA VAL A 4 5.47 36.02 -27.63
C VAL A 4 4.34 35.29 -26.91
N SER A 5 4.63 34.60 -25.80
CA SER A 5 3.62 33.95 -24.97
C SER A 5 2.67 34.95 -24.31
N SER A 6 3.20 36.07 -23.79
CA SER A 6 2.38 37.12 -23.19
C SER A 6 1.54 37.88 -24.22
N LEU A 7 2.05 38.05 -25.45
CA LEU A 7 1.28 38.65 -26.55
C LEU A 7 0.13 37.76 -27.01
N LEU A 8 0.34 36.45 -27.10
CA LEU A 8 -0.70 35.48 -27.47
C LEU A 8 -1.82 35.41 -26.42
N ILE A 9 -1.47 35.46 -25.13
CA ILE A 9 -2.45 35.48 -24.03
C ILE A 9 -3.29 36.76 -24.07
N TYR A 10 -2.66 37.92 -24.32
CA TYR A 10 -3.36 39.21 -24.40
C TYR A 10 -4.31 39.32 -25.60
N LEU A 11 -3.94 38.74 -26.75
CA LEU A 11 -4.81 38.69 -27.93
C LEU A 11 -5.94 37.67 -27.74
N GLY A 12 -5.66 36.53 -27.09
CA GLY A 12 -6.64 35.49 -26.79
C GLY A 12 -7.74 35.95 -25.83
N SER A 13 -7.38 36.72 -24.78
CA SER A 13 -8.35 37.22 -23.79
C SER A 13 -9.35 38.21 -24.37
N LYS A 14 -9.03 38.84 -25.50
CA LYS A 14 -9.91 39.80 -26.18
C LYS A 14 -10.81 39.16 -27.25
N SER A 15 -10.48 37.93 -27.68
CA SER A 15 -11.15 37.26 -28.79
C SER A 15 -12.24 36.27 -28.36
N LEU A 16 -12.36 35.94 -27.08
CA LEU A 16 -13.36 35.01 -26.56
C LEU A 16 -14.45 35.76 -25.78
N PRO A 17 -15.68 35.88 -26.31
CA PRO A 17 -16.76 36.48 -25.56
C PRO A 17 -17.28 35.46 -24.54
N GLY A 18 -17.20 35.81 -23.25
CA GLY A 18 -17.96 35.16 -22.19
C GLY A 18 -17.46 33.78 -21.78
N MET A 19 -16.27 33.71 -21.19
CA MET A 19 -15.98 32.64 -20.23
C MET A 19 -16.06 33.27 -18.85
N ASP A 20 -17.14 32.98 -18.14
CA ASP A 20 -17.30 33.36 -16.74
C ASP A 20 -16.20 32.65 -15.95
N TRP A 21 -15.26 33.43 -15.38
CA TRP A 21 -14.09 32.88 -14.70
C TRP A 21 -14.47 32.11 -13.43
N ASP A 22 -15.67 32.37 -12.91
CA ASP A 22 -16.23 31.68 -11.75
C ASP A 22 -16.58 30.21 -12.10
N LEU A 23 -17.05 29.93 -13.33
CA LEU A 23 -17.38 28.57 -13.78
C LEU A 23 -16.16 27.66 -14.00
N VAL A 24 -14.98 28.22 -14.28
CA VAL A 24 -13.73 27.43 -14.41
C VAL A 24 -13.14 27.13 -13.03
N LYS A 25 -13.42 27.99 -12.06
CA LYS A 25 -12.98 27.81 -10.67
C LYS A 25 -13.73 26.65 -10.00
N ASP A 26 -15.04 26.54 -10.20
CA ASP A 26 -15.85 25.46 -9.63
C ASP A 26 -15.65 24.11 -10.36
N LYS A 27 -15.30 24.13 -11.65
CA LYS A 27 -15.01 22.90 -12.42
C LYS A 27 -13.61 22.30 -12.17
N GLY A 28 -12.74 23.03 -11.46
CA GLY A 28 -11.42 22.57 -11.07
C GLY A 28 -11.40 21.77 -9.76
N ASN A 29 -12.52 21.72 -9.03
CA ASN A 29 -12.61 20.99 -7.78
C ASN A 29 -13.03 19.54 -8.03
N ALA A 30 -12.21 18.59 -7.61
CA ALA A 30 -12.56 17.18 -7.67
C ALA A 30 -13.51 16.86 -6.50
N TYR A 31 -14.78 16.60 -6.82
CA TYR A 31 -15.84 16.14 -5.91
C TYR A 31 -16.33 17.15 -4.86
N GLU A 32 -17.28 18.01 -5.23
CA GLU A 32 -18.05 18.85 -4.29
C GLU A 32 -19.27 18.15 -3.67
N CYS A 33 -19.10 16.94 -3.15
CA CYS A 33 -20.04 16.45 -2.15
C CYS A 33 -19.61 16.92 -0.75
N GLY A 34 -19.49 18.24 -0.55
CA GLY A 34 -19.45 18.90 0.76
C GLY A 34 -18.48 18.33 1.81
N TYR A 35 -17.45 17.60 1.41
CA TYR A 35 -16.46 17.06 2.31
C TYR A 35 -15.22 17.94 2.20
N SER A 36 -14.94 18.69 3.25
CA SER A 36 -13.67 19.39 3.41
C SER A 36 -12.53 18.40 3.16
N ASP A 37 -11.52 18.83 2.40
CA ASP A 37 -10.31 18.05 2.17
C ASP A 37 -9.90 17.33 3.46
N LEU A 38 -9.67 16.02 3.37
CA LEU A 38 -8.96 15.22 4.38
C LEU A 38 -7.46 15.63 4.43
N SER A 39 -7.17 16.93 4.28
CA SER A 39 -5.84 17.53 4.27
C SER A 39 -5.43 18.07 5.65
N GLU A 40 -6.24 17.85 6.69
CA GLU A 40 -5.78 17.97 8.06
C GLU A 40 -5.07 16.67 8.50
N LEU A 41 -3.78 16.59 8.14
CA LEU A 41 -2.69 16.05 8.95
C LEU A 41 -3.11 15.01 10.03
N GLY A 42 -3.41 13.78 9.62
CA GLY A 42 -3.63 12.72 10.60
C GLY A 42 -4.55 11.59 10.20
N CYS A 43 -4.68 11.25 8.91
CA CYS A 43 -5.08 9.89 8.55
C CYS A 43 -3.97 8.95 9.05
N LEU A 44 -4.07 8.60 10.34
CA LEU A 44 -3.48 7.44 10.94
C LEU A 44 -3.94 6.27 10.07
N TYR A 45 -3.08 5.88 9.15
CA TYR A 45 -3.23 4.62 8.45
C TYR A 45 -3.51 3.57 9.52
N SER A 46 -4.53 2.72 9.32
CA SER A 46 -4.86 1.75 10.36
C SER A 46 -3.63 0.85 10.54
N LEU A 47 -3.01 0.92 11.71
CA LEU A 47 -1.85 0.09 12.05
C LEU A 47 -2.13 -1.40 11.84
N GLN A 48 -3.40 -1.79 11.85
CA GLN A 48 -3.89 -3.12 11.55
C GLN A 48 -3.48 -3.61 10.14
N PHE A 49 -3.74 -2.85 9.07
CA PHE A 49 -3.32 -3.24 7.70
C PHE A 49 -1.79 -3.33 7.58
N TYR A 50 -1.05 -2.51 8.34
CA TYR A 50 0.40 -2.58 8.37
C TYR A 50 0.89 -3.88 9.04
N VAL A 51 0.31 -4.26 10.19
CA VAL A 51 0.65 -5.51 10.89
C VAL A 51 0.29 -6.73 10.04
N ILE A 52 -0.86 -6.73 9.35
CA ILE A 52 -1.23 -7.81 8.43
C ILE A 52 -0.20 -7.91 7.29
N GLY A 53 0.16 -6.78 6.66
CA GLY A 53 1.20 -6.76 5.61
C GLY A 53 2.56 -7.24 6.10
N LEU A 54 2.94 -6.89 7.33
CA LEU A 54 4.19 -7.32 7.94
C LEU A 54 4.18 -8.82 8.27
N SER A 55 3.06 -9.35 8.79
CA SER A 55 2.90 -10.80 9.04
C SER A 55 3.00 -11.62 7.75
N PHE A 56 2.39 -11.15 6.66
CA PHE A 56 2.49 -11.80 5.36
C PHE A 56 3.93 -11.80 4.82
N MET A 57 4.65 -10.69 4.97
CA MET A 57 6.06 -10.60 4.57
C MET A 57 6.95 -11.58 5.36
N ILE A 58 6.71 -11.73 6.66
CA ILE A 58 7.46 -12.66 7.51
C ILE A 58 7.14 -14.11 7.12
N PHE A 59 5.86 -14.44 6.90
CA PHE A 59 5.46 -15.77 6.47
C PHE A 59 6.07 -16.17 5.12
N ASP A 60 6.13 -15.24 4.16
CA ASP A 60 6.81 -15.47 2.87
C ASP A 60 8.32 -15.75 3.07
N LEU A 61 8.97 -15.09 4.02
CA LEU A 61 10.37 -15.36 4.39
C LEU A 61 10.55 -16.73 5.03
N GLU A 62 9.63 -17.16 5.89
CA GLU A 62 9.66 -18.48 6.52
C GLU A 62 9.56 -19.61 5.47
N VAL A 63 8.67 -19.48 4.49
CA VAL A 63 8.55 -20.44 3.38
C VAL A 63 9.83 -20.49 2.55
N LEU A 64 10.47 -19.35 2.32
CA LEU A 64 11.76 -19.26 1.63
C LEU A 64 12.86 -20.08 2.36
N LEU A 65 12.85 -20.07 3.69
CA LEU A 65 13.77 -20.86 4.52
C LEU A 65 13.47 -22.38 4.49
N ILE A 66 12.23 -22.77 4.23
CA ILE A 66 11.84 -24.20 4.09
C ILE A 66 12.42 -24.82 2.81
N LEU A 67 12.51 -24.08 1.70
CA LEU A 67 12.97 -24.60 0.41
C LEU A 67 14.32 -25.35 0.44
N PRO A 68 15.42 -24.81 1.01
CA PRO A 68 16.69 -25.53 1.08
C PRO A 68 16.60 -26.79 1.96
N ILE A 69 15.76 -26.76 3.01
CA ILE A 69 15.54 -27.92 3.88
C ILE A 69 14.81 -29.02 3.09
N LEU A 70 13.80 -28.68 2.30
CA LEU A 70 13.10 -29.60 1.39
C LEU A 70 14.03 -30.26 0.38
N VAL A 71 14.97 -29.49 -0.20
CA VAL A 71 15.96 -30.06 -1.13
C VAL A 71 16.92 -31.01 -0.40
N SER A 72 17.29 -30.70 0.85
CA SER A 72 18.18 -31.54 1.68
C SER A 72 17.53 -32.81 2.25
N LEU A 73 16.20 -32.89 2.27
CA LEU A 73 15.43 -34.07 2.70
C LEU A 73 15.62 -35.27 1.75
N ALA A 74 15.93 -35.01 0.48
CA ALA A 74 16.18 -36.06 -0.49
C ALA A 74 17.53 -36.78 -0.29
N THR A 75 18.48 -36.16 0.43
CA THR A 75 19.87 -36.64 0.49
C THR A 75 20.31 -37.11 1.87
N LEU A 76 19.65 -36.65 2.95
CA LEU A 76 20.06 -36.95 4.33
C LEU A 76 18.87 -37.45 5.16
N THR A 77 19.10 -38.44 6.03
CA THR A 77 18.07 -38.93 6.96
C THR A 77 17.93 -38.05 8.19
N HIS A 78 19.02 -37.39 8.62
CA HIS A 78 19.02 -36.46 9.76
C HIS A 78 18.28 -35.14 9.46
N SER A 79 18.05 -34.79 8.19
CA SER A 79 17.30 -33.58 7.82
C SER A 79 15.80 -33.71 8.07
N ILE A 80 15.25 -34.92 8.23
CA ILE A 80 13.82 -35.14 8.61
C ILE A 80 13.48 -34.52 9.97
N LEU A 81 14.34 -34.72 10.98
CA LEU A 81 14.08 -34.22 12.34
C LEU A 81 14.19 -32.70 12.40
N LEU A 82 15.17 -32.13 11.69
CA LEU A 82 15.34 -30.68 11.58
C LEU A 82 14.19 -30.04 10.82
N ALA A 83 13.76 -30.63 9.71
CA ALA A 83 12.59 -30.16 8.95
C ALA A 83 11.32 -30.21 9.77
N GLY A 84 11.07 -31.31 10.49
CA GLY A 84 9.91 -31.46 11.37
C GLY A 84 9.93 -30.45 12.53
N GLY A 85 11.10 -30.22 13.14
CA GLY A 85 11.26 -29.22 14.20
C GLY A 85 10.99 -27.79 13.71
N PHE A 86 11.52 -27.44 12.53
CA PHE A 86 11.31 -26.13 11.92
C PHE A 86 9.83 -25.92 11.53
N LEU A 87 9.17 -26.94 10.97
CA LEU A 87 7.75 -26.88 10.63
C LEU A 87 6.88 -26.76 11.89
N GLY A 88 7.24 -27.48 12.97
CA GLY A 88 6.60 -27.34 14.27
C GLY A 88 6.75 -25.94 14.87
N PHE A 89 7.92 -25.31 14.71
CA PHE A 89 8.15 -23.94 15.14
C PHE A 89 7.22 -22.94 14.44
N ILE A 90 7.08 -23.04 13.11
CA ILE A 90 6.15 -22.20 12.33
C ILE A 90 4.70 -22.39 12.79
N LEU A 91 4.27 -23.64 13.02
CA LEU A 91 2.91 -23.92 13.50
C LEU A 91 2.63 -23.29 14.88
N VAL A 92 3.62 -23.29 15.77
CA VAL A 92 3.49 -22.65 17.09
C VAL A 92 3.38 -21.13 16.95
N LEU A 93 4.19 -20.52 16.08
CA LEU A 93 4.12 -19.07 15.81
C LEU A 93 2.76 -18.66 15.23
N LEU A 94 2.26 -19.40 14.23
CA LEU A 94 0.94 -19.18 13.65
C LEU A 94 -0.17 -19.29 14.72
N PHE A 95 -0.09 -20.31 15.59
CA PHE A 95 -1.06 -20.47 16.67
C PHE A 95 -1.04 -19.28 17.64
N LEU A 96 0.14 -18.73 17.93
CA LEU A 96 0.27 -17.52 18.76
C LEU A 96 -0.36 -16.30 18.07
N GLU A 97 -0.13 -16.10 16.77
CA GLU A 97 -0.75 -14.99 16.02
C GLU A 97 -2.28 -15.05 16.04
N ILE A 98 -2.85 -16.25 15.84
CA ILE A 98 -4.29 -16.48 15.93
C ILE A 98 -4.79 -16.18 17.36
N LYS A 99 -4.06 -16.59 18.40
CA LYS A 99 -4.45 -16.32 19.80
C LYS A 99 -4.37 -14.85 20.20
N VAL A 100 -3.45 -14.10 19.61
CA VAL A 100 -3.34 -12.65 19.81
C VAL A 100 -4.49 -11.90 19.09
N GLY A 101 -5.18 -12.55 18.14
CA GLY A 101 -6.27 -11.93 17.39
C GLY A 101 -5.78 -10.93 16.36
N VAL A 102 -4.53 -11.08 15.89
CA VAL A 102 -3.96 -10.22 14.82
C VAL A 102 -4.72 -10.39 13.50
N LEU A 103 -5.34 -11.56 13.32
CA LEU A 103 -6.08 -11.97 12.13
C LEU A 103 -7.60 -11.85 12.30
N ASP A 104 -8.10 -11.47 13.47
CA ASP A 104 -9.54 -11.32 13.71
C ASP A 104 -10.03 -10.03 13.04
N TRP A 105 -10.85 -10.20 12.00
CA TRP A 105 -11.59 -9.15 11.31
C TRP A 105 -13.10 -9.35 11.42
#